data_AF-A0A6I1KIA8-F1
#
_entry.id   AF-A0A6I1KIA8-F1
#
_cell.length_a   1.000
_cell.length_b   1.000
_cell.length_c   1.000
_cell.angle_alpha   90.00
_cell.angle_beta   90.00
_cell.angle_gamma   90.00
#
_symmetry.space_group_name_H-M   'P 1'
#
loop_
_entity.id
_entity.type
_entity.pdbx_description
1 polymer ?
#
loop_
_entity_poly.entity_id
_entity_poly.type
_entity_poly.pdbx_seq_one_letter_code
_entity_poly.pdbx_strand_id
1 'polypeptide(L)'
;MTCPKCGSLRMVDDSSEFIKAVKCQICGFWEGTPTVQPTRPFNKIKSTNKGIEAMAAVRQNKLAAKRQKLLEELEMVENKLSVTGGV
;
A
#
# COMPACT_ATOMS: atom_id res chain seq x y z
N MET A 1 28.34 12.42 -17.64
CA MET A 1 28.19 12.83 -16.23
C MET A 1 28.49 11.64 -15.32
N THR A 2 29.31 11.82 -14.30
CA THR A 2 29.61 10.81 -13.27
C THR A 2 28.64 10.97 -12.10
N CYS A 3 28.15 9.85 -11.55
CA CYS A 3 27.27 9.86 -10.40
C CYS A 3 27.99 10.41 -9.15
N PRO A 4 27.48 11.46 -8.49
CA PRO A 4 28.15 12.06 -7.33
C PRO A 4 28.14 11.15 -6.10
N LYS A 5 27.26 10.13 -6.06
CA LYS A 5 27.16 9.19 -4.92
C LYS A 5 28.10 8.00 -5.03
N CYS A 6 28.30 7.44 -6.22
CA CYS A 6 29.06 6.20 -6.41
C CYS A 6 30.18 6.28 -7.45
N GLY A 7 30.39 7.45 -8.07
CA GLY A 7 31.41 7.66 -9.10
C GLY A 7 31.13 6.97 -10.44
N SER A 8 30.03 6.21 -10.57
CA SER A 8 29.70 5.49 -11.81
C SER A 8 29.33 6.43 -12.95
N LEU A 9 29.75 6.10 -14.17
CA LEU A 9 29.38 6.80 -15.40
C LEU A 9 28.00 6.38 -15.95
N ARG A 10 27.32 5.42 -15.33
CA ARG A 10 26.00 4.92 -15.78
C ARG A 10 24.85 5.78 -15.26
N MET A 11 24.84 7.05 -15.67
CA MET A 11 23.76 7.99 -15.45
C MET A 11 22.87 7.99 -16.70
N VAL A 12 21.56 7.77 -16.54
CA VAL A 12 20.57 7.83 -17.64
C VAL A 12 19.64 9.01 -17.44
N ASP A 13 19.26 9.65 -18.53
CA ASP A 13 18.21 10.67 -18.52
C ASP A 13 16.86 9.97 -18.37
N ASP A 14 16.15 10.32 -17.30
CA ASP A 14 14.78 9.86 -16.99
C ASP A 14 13.86 11.10 -16.94
N SER A 15 14.13 12.05 -17.84
CA SER A 15 13.39 13.29 -17.91
C SER A 15 12.01 13.04 -18.50
N SER A 16 11.00 13.67 -17.90
CA SER A 16 9.63 13.71 -18.40
C SER A 16 9.23 15.16 -18.70
N GLU A 17 8.05 15.37 -19.28
CA GLU A 17 7.53 16.71 -19.57
C GLU A 17 7.45 17.63 -18.32
N PHE A 18 7.40 17.04 -17.12
CA PHE A 18 7.22 17.75 -15.85
C PHE A 18 8.48 17.83 -14.97
N ILE A 19 9.45 16.94 -15.20
CA ILE A 19 10.64 16.79 -14.35
C ILE A 19 11.84 16.51 -15.25
N LYS A 20 12.89 17.33 -15.16
CA LYS A 20 14.21 16.98 -15.67
C LYS A 20 14.97 16.22 -14.59
N ALA A 21 15.20 14.93 -14.79
CA ALA A 21 15.86 14.09 -13.82
C ALA A 21 16.80 13.08 -14.50
N VAL A 22 17.91 12.80 -13.82
CA VAL A 22 18.93 11.85 -14.20
C VAL A 22 19.06 10.81 -13.10
N LYS A 23 19.04 9.54 -13.49
CA LYS A 23 19.11 8.40 -12.56
C LYS A 23 20.39 7.60 -12.76
N CYS A 24 21.09 7.29 -11.67
CA CYS A 24 22.20 6.36 -11.68
C CYS A 24 21.68 4.91 -11.68
N GLN A 25 22.02 4.13 -12.70
CA GLN A 25 21.60 2.72 -12.82
C GLN A 25 22.29 1.77 -11.82
N ILE A 26 23.41 2.20 -11.21
CA ILE A 26 24.17 1.37 -10.26
C ILE A 26 23.65 1.51 -8.83
N CYS A 27 23.59 2.74 -8.33
CA CYS A 27 23.23 3.00 -6.92
C CYS A 27 21.81 3.56 -6.75
N GLY A 28 21.07 3.77 -7.85
CA GLY A 28 19.72 4.32 -7.84
C GLY A 28 19.63 5.78 -7.42
N PHE A 29 20.74 6.52 -7.38
CA PHE A 29 20.75 7.96 -7.07
C PHE A 29 20.00 8.75 -8.14
N TRP A 30 19.20 9.72 -7.70
CA TRP A 30 18.44 10.63 -8.58
C TRP A 30 18.93 12.05 -8.41
N GLU A 31 19.20 12.71 -9.52
CA GLU A 31 19.53 14.13 -9.60
C GLU A 31 18.51 14.80 -10.53
N GLY A 32 17.64 15.63 -9.98
CA GLY A 32 16.61 16.27 -10.80
C GLY A 32 16.09 17.56 -10.18
N THR A 33 15.72 18.49 -11.05
CA THR A 33 15.04 19.73 -10.67
C THR A 33 13.60 19.66 -11.18
N PRO A 34 12.59 19.92 -10.32
CA PRO A 34 11.24 20.03 -10.80
C PRO A 34 11.15 21.25 -11.73
N THR A 35 10.78 21.03 -12.98
CA THR A 35 10.64 22.10 -13.99
C THR A 35 9.44 23.00 -13.67
N VAL A 36 8.48 22.45 -12.91
CA VAL A 36 7.32 23.17 -12.38
C VAL A 36 7.55 23.45 -10.90
N GLN A 37 7.71 24.72 -10.55
CA GLN A 37 7.80 25.18 -9.17
C GLN A 37 6.50 24.76 -8.45
N PRO A 38 6.54 23.91 -7.40
CA PRO A 38 5.33 23.45 -6.74
C PRO A 38 4.70 24.63 -6.01
N THR A 39 3.67 25.23 -6.59
CA THR A 39 2.98 26.43 -6.09
C THR A 39 2.13 26.17 -4.85
N ARG A 40 2.19 24.98 -4.23
CA ARG A 40 1.41 24.68 -3.03
C ARG A 40 2.21 23.81 -2.05
N PRO A 41 2.32 24.21 -0.77
CA PRO A 41 2.89 23.34 0.25
C PRO A 41 2.01 22.10 0.42
N PHE A 42 2.63 20.93 0.42
CA PHE A 42 2.03 19.62 0.71
C PHE A 42 1.54 19.54 2.16
N ASN A 43 0.49 20.29 2.51
CA ASN A 43 -0.08 20.31 3.86
C ASN A 43 -1.44 19.60 3.97
N LYS A 44 -1.79 18.71 3.03
CA LYS A 44 -3.13 18.07 2.96
C LYS A 44 -3.16 16.53 2.95
N ILE A 45 -2.16 15.85 3.50
CA ILE A 45 -2.20 14.36 3.62
C ILE A 45 -2.45 13.88 5.06
N LYS A 46 -2.76 14.79 6.02
CA LYS A 46 -3.08 14.38 7.40
C LYS A 46 -4.57 14.08 7.64
N SER A 47 -5.47 14.55 6.79
CA SER A 47 -6.93 14.35 6.97
C SER A 47 -7.45 13.01 6.42
N THR A 48 -6.77 12.42 5.44
CA THR A 48 -7.20 11.18 4.79
C THR A 48 -6.94 9.92 5.62
N ASN A 49 -5.91 9.91 6.48
CA ASN A 49 -5.58 8.74 7.30
C ASN A 49 -6.68 8.41 8.32
N LYS A 50 -7.27 9.42 8.98
CA LYS A 50 -8.35 9.20 9.96
C LYS A 50 -9.60 8.55 9.36
N GLY A 51 -9.95 8.92 8.12
CA GLY A 51 -11.09 8.34 7.41
C GLY A 51 -10.84 6.89 7.00
N ILE A 52 -9.63 6.57 6.55
CA ILE A 52 -9.22 5.22 6.16
C ILE A 52 -9.16 4.29 7.39
N GLU A 53 -8.61 4.77 8.51
CA GLU A 53 -8.57 4.02 9.78
C GLU A 53 -9.98 3.70 10.30
N ALA A 54 -10.91 4.67 10.24
CA ALA A 54 -12.30 4.46 10.64
C ALA A 54 -13.01 3.41 9.74
N MET A 55 -12.81 3.47 8.42
CA MET A 55 -13.39 2.48 7.50
C MET A 55 -12.79 1.08 7.70
N ALA A 56 -11.49 0.97 7.97
CA ALA A 56 -10.84 -0.30 8.26
C ALA A 56 -11.38 -0.94 9.55
N ALA A 57 -11.58 -0.15 10.61
CA ALA A 57 -12.12 -0.63 11.88
C ALA A 57 -13.57 -1.16 11.75
N VAL A 58 -14.44 -0.44 11.03
CA VAL A 58 -15.82 -0.90 10.78
C VAL A 58 -15.85 -2.20 9.97
N ARG A 59 -14.97 -2.33 8.97
CA ARG A 59 -14.89 -3.54 8.13
C ARG A 59 -14.38 -4.75 8.94
N GLN A 60 -13.37 -4.56 9.79
CA GLN A 60 -12.83 -5.60 10.67
C GLN A 60 -13.89 -6.13 11.66
N ASN A 61 -14.63 -5.23 12.32
CA ASN A 61 -15.69 -5.63 13.26
C ASN A 61 -16.83 -6.41 12.58
N LYS A 62 -17.27 -5.98 11.39
CA LYS A 62 -18.29 -6.71 10.63
C LYS A 62 -17.81 -8.10 10.18
N LEU A 63 -16.53 -8.24 9.84
CA LEU A 63 -15.93 -9.53 9.48
C LEU A 63 -15.81 -10.45 10.70
N ALA A 64 -15.44 -9.92 11.87
CA ALA A 64 -15.34 -10.70 13.10
C ALA A 64 -16.70 -11.28 13.53
N ALA A 65 -17.77 -10.47 13.50
CA ALA A 65 -19.12 -10.93 13.81
C ALA A 65 -19.62 -12.02 12.84
N LYS A 66 -19.35 -11.86 11.53
CA LYS A 66 -19.69 -12.89 10.53
C LYS A 66 -18.91 -14.18 10.72
N ARG A 67 -17.64 -14.11 11.13
CA ARG A 67 -16.80 -15.29 11.42
C ARG A 67 -17.34 -16.10 12.59
N GLN A 68 -17.74 -15.45 13.68
CA GLN A 68 -18.33 -16.15 14.84
C GLN A 68 -19.62 -16.87 14.45
N LYS A 69 -20.52 -16.20 13.72
CA LYS A 69 -21.77 -16.81 13.27
C LYS A 69 -21.55 -18.03 12.35
N LEU A 70 -20.58 -17.94 11.43
CA LEU A 70 -20.22 -19.05 10.55
C LEU A 70 -19.64 -20.24 11.32
N LEU A 71 -18.84 -20.00 12.37
CA LEU A 71 -18.30 -21.06 13.22
C LEU A 71 -19.41 -21.77 14.01
N GLU A 72 -20.37 -21.01 14.55
CA GLU A 72 -21.53 -21.57 15.26
C GLU A 72 -22.44 -22.39 14.31
N GLU A 73 -22.68 -21.90 13.10
CA GLU A 73 -23.41 -22.65 12.08
C GLU A 73 -22.68 -23.93 11.66
N LEU A 74 -21.34 -23.89 11.52
CA LEU A 74 -20.52 -25.07 11.23
C LEU A 74 -20.57 -26.10 12.36
N GLU A 75 -20.44 -25.68 13.62
CA GLU A 75 -20.54 -26.58 14.77
C GLU A 75 -21.91 -27.25 14.85
N MET A 76 -22.99 -26.51 14.58
CA MET A 76 -24.34 -27.10 14.50
C MET A 76 -24.47 -28.11 13.35
N VAL A 77 -23.84 -27.87 12.20
CA VAL A 77 -23.85 -28.80 11.06
C VAL A 77 -23.01 -30.04 11.35
N GLU A 78 -21.82 -29.90 11.93
CA GLU A 78 -20.98 -31.02 12.36
C GLU A 78 -21.69 -31.88 13.41
N ASN A 79 -22.36 -31.26 14.38
CA ASN A 79 -23.10 -31.99 15.39
C ASN A 79 -24.31 -32.73 14.78
N LYS A 80 -25.03 -32.12 13.83
CA LYS A 80 -26.09 -32.81 13.07
C LYS A 80 -25.54 -33.98 12.27
N LEU A 81 -24.41 -33.80 11.59
CA LEU A 81 -23.76 -34.87 10.82
C LEU A 81 -23.27 -36.01 11.73
N SER A 82 -22.73 -35.71 12.91
CA SER A 82 -22.34 -36.70 13.92
C SER A 82 -23.53 -37.54 14.39
N VAL A 83 -24.68 -36.91 14.64
CA VAL A 83 -25.93 -37.60 15.02
C VAL A 83 -26.48 -38.45 13.87
N THR A 84 -26.18 -38.11 12.61
CA THR A 84 -26.70 -38.84 11.42
C THR A 84 -25.73 -39.90 10.88
N GLY A 85 -24.42 -39.81 11.20
CA GLY A 85 -23.37 -40.71 10.75
C GLY A 85 -23.09 -41.90 11.68
N GLY A 86 -23.84 -42.02 12.79
CA GLY A 86 -23.84 -43.20 13.65
C GLY A 86 -24.86 -44.24 13.22
N VAL A 87 -24.65 -44.85 12.04
CA VAL A 87 -25.30 -46.10 11.60
C VAL A 87 -24.24 -47.02 11.02
#